data_AF-A0A9X2IGC6-F1
#
_entry.id   AF-A0A9X2IGC6-F1
#
_cell.length_a   1.000
_cell.length_b   1.000
_cell.length_c   1.000
_cell.angle_alpha   90.00
_cell.angle_beta   90.00
_cell.angle_gamma   90.00
#
_symmetry.space_group_name_H-M   'P 1'
#
loop_
_entity.id
_entity.type
_entity.pdbx_description
1 polymer ?
#
loop_
_entity_poly.entity_id
_entity_poly.type
_entity_poly.pdbx_seq_one_letter_code
_entity_poly.pdbx_strand_id
1 'polypeptide(L)'
;MTLASPPAAAPAPLVPALLGSPVGTEPVIPGFHPDPTVCRVGEWFYVASSSFELTPGVPIHRSRDLVTWELVGHALAEPAHLDLAGAAPSSGVLACTLRHHDGRFWLVTTNFADGGWQLITSAVDAAGPWRTPVRVAAPGIDPDLTWDDDGTCYLSLAGFGPGGPQGPVQQRVDPWTGSLLSERVALWRGTGGQFPEGPHLYRRGEHWYLLIAEGGTERGHAVTLARGPSPQGPWEPCPHGPLLTTRGTDHPVQNVGHADLVPLSGAFPGAEVDDWAIVFHGVRPRGSSPMFHVLGRETFASRVTWVDGWPVVTSPFVPQPQACSDVLPIGRDPRLPATWCVPSSWWRPEPTERGWLLRAETLPDGTQRSRFVGRRQQHASSRLTATLELTRPGGRGATRPGEEPRDGRRPAPASSAGVQARMDPHHTFSVLATTVSDDPAGSTLVRCVATIGGHEIELGRRTLSTTDPGTTDLGTTDLGTTDLSSTDPVTLVIETVDDDGPFHAPTTGPDVLRGLVVLDEQDVLLGELDGRYLSTEVAGGMVGRMLGLVAVSGSACATACSVTTTDRPERKV
;
A
#
# COMPACT_ATOMS: atom_id res chain seq x y z
N MET A 1 27.91 54.27 -20.37
CA MET A 1 27.79 53.08 -19.50
C MET A 1 26.85 52.14 -20.23
N THR A 2 27.40 51.25 -21.05
CA THR A 2 26.66 50.31 -21.89
C THR A 2 26.37 49.06 -21.08
N LEU A 3 25.08 48.78 -20.84
CA LEU A 3 24.63 47.54 -20.22
C LEU A 3 24.87 46.40 -21.22
N ALA A 4 25.72 45.45 -20.87
CA ALA A 4 25.93 44.24 -21.64
C ALA A 4 24.63 43.42 -21.67
N SER A 5 24.21 43.00 -22.85
CA SER A 5 23.12 42.03 -23.02
C SER A 5 23.46 40.73 -22.29
N PRO A 6 22.49 40.07 -21.64
CA PRO A 6 22.72 38.75 -21.07
C PRO A 6 23.14 37.76 -22.18
N PRO A 7 24.00 36.77 -21.89
CA PRO A 7 24.35 35.74 -22.85
C PRO A 7 23.08 35.03 -23.32
N ALA A 8 22.99 34.80 -24.63
CA ALA A 8 21.90 34.02 -25.21
C ALA A 8 21.85 32.65 -24.53
N ALA A 9 20.68 32.28 -24.00
CA ALA A 9 20.42 30.93 -23.54
C ALA A 9 20.73 29.96 -24.68
N ALA A 10 21.53 28.92 -24.40
CA ALA A 10 21.74 27.84 -25.35
C ALA A 10 20.36 27.26 -25.74
N PRO A 11 20.11 26.96 -27.02
CA PRO A 11 18.87 26.33 -27.42
C PRO A 11 18.73 25.01 -26.66
N ALA A 12 17.60 24.81 -25.99
CA ALA A 12 17.26 23.51 -25.42
C ALA A 12 17.39 22.47 -26.55
N PRO A 13 18.07 21.33 -26.32
CA PRO A 13 18.09 20.27 -27.32
C PRO A 13 16.63 19.89 -27.59
N LEU A 14 16.26 19.93 -28.87
CA LEU A 14 14.99 19.42 -29.37
C LEU A 14 14.97 17.91 -29.09
N VAL A 15 14.47 17.51 -27.93
CA VAL A 15 13.98 16.14 -27.73
C VAL A 15 12.80 16.00 -28.70
N PRO A 16 12.81 15.04 -29.64
CA PRO A 16 11.79 14.97 -30.66
C PRO A 16 10.40 14.88 -30.02
N ALA A 17 9.51 15.80 -30.39
CA ALA A 17 8.09 15.82 -30.05
C ALA A 17 7.29 14.66 -30.69
N LEU A 18 7.93 13.50 -30.89
CA LEU A 18 7.42 12.31 -31.58
C LEU A 18 7.32 11.07 -30.66
N LEU A 19 7.73 11.19 -29.40
CA LEU A 19 7.53 10.14 -28.40
C LEU A 19 6.33 10.56 -27.53
N GLY A 20 5.38 9.65 -27.31
CA GLY A 20 4.25 9.89 -26.41
C GLY A 20 4.68 10.21 -24.97
N SER A 21 3.73 10.40 -24.06
CA SER A 21 4.05 10.64 -22.64
C SER A 21 5.05 9.59 -22.12
N PRO A 22 6.15 10.00 -21.45
CA PRO A 22 7.10 9.06 -20.86
C PRO A 22 6.53 8.30 -19.67
N VAL A 23 5.33 8.67 -19.21
CA VAL A 23 4.60 8.03 -18.11
C VAL A 23 3.42 7.25 -18.67
N GLY A 24 3.30 5.98 -18.28
CA GLY A 24 2.15 5.13 -18.65
C GLY A 24 0.89 5.53 -17.89
N THR A 25 -0.28 5.18 -18.41
CA THR A 25 -1.56 5.44 -17.73
C THR A 25 -1.96 4.34 -16.76
N GLU A 26 -1.38 3.15 -16.90
CA GLU A 26 -1.61 1.99 -16.04
C GLU A 26 -0.29 1.61 -15.33
N PRO A 27 -0.35 1.30 -14.02
CA PRO A 27 0.83 0.91 -13.25
C PRO A 27 1.26 -0.52 -13.56
N VAL A 28 2.57 -0.79 -13.54
CA VAL A 28 3.12 -2.15 -13.67
C VAL A 28 2.92 -2.97 -12.39
N ILE A 29 2.80 -2.30 -11.23
CA ILE A 29 2.32 -2.93 -9.98
C ILE A 29 1.24 -2.02 -9.37
N PRO A 30 -0.05 -2.38 -9.50
CA PRO A 30 -1.18 -1.56 -9.06
C PRO A 30 -1.41 -1.59 -7.54
N GLY A 31 -2.18 -0.61 -7.06
CA GLY A 31 -2.48 -0.43 -5.65
C GLY A 31 -1.28 0.07 -4.85
N PHE A 32 -1.42 0.05 -3.52
CA PHE A 32 -0.45 0.56 -2.55
C PHE A 32 0.92 -0.15 -2.62
N HIS A 33 1.72 0.22 -3.60
CA HIS A 33 3.11 -0.19 -3.82
C HIS A 33 3.97 1.06 -4.10
N PRO A 34 4.18 1.91 -3.07
CA PRO A 34 4.98 3.11 -3.19
C PRO A 34 6.48 2.84 -3.18
N ASP A 35 7.20 3.92 -3.45
CA ASP A 35 8.66 4.05 -3.26
C ASP A 35 9.43 2.87 -3.87
N PRO A 36 9.21 2.54 -5.16
CA PRO A 36 9.77 1.35 -5.76
C PRO A 36 11.29 1.50 -5.90
N THR A 37 12.00 0.52 -5.37
CA THR A 37 13.43 0.30 -5.62
C THR A 37 13.60 -0.92 -6.50
N VAL A 38 14.56 -0.89 -7.44
CA VAL A 38 14.78 -1.95 -8.40
C VAL A 38 16.23 -2.42 -8.39
N CYS A 39 16.43 -3.73 -8.50
CA CYS A 39 17.71 -4.30 -8.87
C CYS A 39 17.53 -5.42 -9.89
N ARG A 40 18.64 -5.81 -10.53
CA ARG A 40 18.64 -6.88 -11.53
C ARG A 40 19.68 -7.94 -11.17
N VAL A 41 19.29 -9.21 -11.27
CA VAL A 41 20.16 -10.37 -11.08
C VAL A 41 19.94 -11.34 -12.24
N GLY A 42 20.94 -11.42 -13.13
CA GLY A 42 20.83 -12.19 -14.36
C GLY A 42 19.72 -11.65 -15.28
N GLU A 43 18.74 -12.49 -15.60
CA GLU A 43 17.57 -12.15 -16.43
C GLU A 43 16.39 -11.58 -15.62
N TRP A 44 16.49 -11.57 -14.29
CA TRP A 44 15.39 -11.16 -13.40
C TRP A 44 15.59 -9.75 -12.87
N PHE A 45 14.52 -8.98 -12.92
CA PHE A 45 14.36 -7.72 -12.19
C PHE A 45 13.59 -8.00 -10.90
N TYR A 46 13.95 -7.29 -9.84
CA TYR A 46 13.28 -7.35 -8.55
C TYR A 46 12.90 -5.95 -8.11
N VAL A 47 11.65 -5.76 -7.69
CA VAL A 47 11.16 -4.50 -7.12
C VAL A 47 10.72 -4.73 -5.69
N ALA A 48 11.20 -3.89 -4.78
CA ALA A 48 10.67 -3.79 -3.43
C ALA A 48 9.93 -2.46 -3.24
N SER A 49 8.94 -2.44 -2.34
CA SER A 49 8.14 -1.26 -2.04
C SER A 49 8.02 -1.04 -0.53
N SER A 50 7.79 0.20 -0.12
CA SER A 50 7.45 0.53 1.27
C SER A 50 6.12 -0.15 1.67
N SER A 51 5.99 -0.49 2.95
CA SER A 51 4.82 -1.22 3.48
C SER A 51 4.16 -0.58 4.68
N PHE A 52 4.78 0.46 5.24
CA PHE A 52 4.29 1.22 6.37
C PHE A 52 3.90 0.32 7.53
N GLU A 53 2.64 0.37 7.98
CA GLU A 53 2.13 -0.40 9.10
C GLU A 53 1.78 -1.85 8.76
N LEU A 54 2.01 -2.32 7.53
CA LEU A 54 1.61 -3.67 7.13
C LEU A 54 2.65 -4.73 7.51
N THR A 55 2.18 -5.83 8.09
CA THR A 55 2.91 -7.10 8.15
C THR A 55 2.28 -8.15 7.22
N PRO A 56 3.08 -9.07 6.63
CA PRO A 56 4.53 -8.97 6.49
C PRO A 56 4.93 -7.70 5.71
N GLY A 57 6.13 -7.19 5.99
CA GLY A 57 6.62 -5.91 5.47
C GLY A 57 7.57 -6.05 4.30
N VAL A 58 7.63 -5.01 3.47
CA VAL A 58 8.46 -4.90 2.25
C VAL A 58 8.16 -6.03 1.25
N PRO A 59 7.06 -5.94 0.48
CA PRO A 59 6.77 -6.90 -0.58
C PRO A 59 7.85 -6.82 -1.67
N ILE A 60 8.26 -7.98 -2.17
CA ILE A 60 9.22 -8.09 -3.28
C ILE A 60 8.56 -8.77 -4.46
N HIS A 61 8.58 -8.11 -5.61
CA HIS A 61 8.10 -8.64 -6.88
C HIS A 61 9.28 -8.97 -7.79
N ARG A 62 9.13 -9.95 -8.67
CA ARG A 62 10.09 -10.22 -9.75
C ARG A 62 9.46 -10.13 -11.13
N SER A 63 10.26 -9.80 -12.13
CA SER A 63 9.85 -9.73 -13.54
C SER A 63 11.02 -10.06 -14.47
N ARG A 64 10.72 -10.49 -15.70
CA ARG A 64 11.70 -10.60 -16.80
C ARG A 64 11.56 -9.48 -17.85
N ASP A 65 10.43 -8.79 -17.87
CA ASP A 65 10.03 -7.85 -18.93
C ASP A 65 9.71 -6.43 -18.40
N LEU A 66 9.78 -6.22 -17.08
CA LEU A 66 9.37 -5.00 -16.36
C LEU A 66 7.88 -4.65 -16.48
N VAL A 67 7.09 -5.55 -17.06
CA VAL A 67 5.66 -5.37 -17.32
C VAL A 67 4.84 -6.30 -16.45
N THR A 68 5.19 -7.59 -16.44
CA THR A 68 4.49 -8.64 -15.70
C THR A 68 5.28 -8.95 -14.43
N TRP A 69 4.63 -8.79 -13.28
CA TRP A 69 5.26 -8.91 -11.97
C TRP A 69 4.62 -10.01 -11.13
N GLU A 70 5.45 -10.84 -10.49
CA GLU A 70 5.04 -11.88 -9.55
C GLU A 70 5.54 -11.52 -8.15
N LEU A 71 4.66 -11.49 -7.15
CA LEU A 71 5.05 -11.35 -5.74
C LEU A 71 5.78 -12.63 -5.29
N VAL A 72 7.06 -12.52 -4.95
CA VAL A 72 7.87 -13.66 -4.50
C VAL A 72 7.91 -13.83 -2.99
N GLY A 73 7.64 -12.75 -2.25
CA GLY A 73 7.68 -12.77 -0.80
C GLY A 73 7.80 -11.38 -0.19
N HIS A 74 8.24 -11.35 1.08
CA HIS A 74 8.41 -10.14 1.86
C HIS A 74 9.76 -10.20 2.57
N ALA A 75 10.52 -9.12 2.58
CA ALA A 75 11.82 -9.11 3.26
C ALA A 75 11.67 -9.14 4.79
N LEU A 76 10.65 -8.46 5.31
CA LEU A 76 10.37 -8.36 6.73
C LEU A 76 9.15 -9.23 7.07
N ALA A 77 9.31 -10.54 6.89
CA ALA A 77 8.23 -11.53 6.98
C ALA A 77 8.03 -12.19 8.36
N GLU A 78 8.88 -11.88 9.34
CA GLU A 78 8.85 -12.50 10.67
C GLU A 78 8.80 -11.47 11.80
N PRO A 79 8.21 -11.79 12.97
CA PRO A 79 8.21 -10.89 14.13
C PRO A 79 9.59 -10.42 14.57
N ALA A 80 10.62 -11.27 14.40
CA ALA A 80 12.00 -10.90 14.72
C ALA A 80 12.56 -9.83 13.75
N HIS A 81 12.00 -9.68 12.55
CA HIS A 81 12.46 -8.72 11.55
C HIS A 81 11.89 -7.33 11.77
N LEU A 82 10.66 -7.24 12.26
CA LEU A 82 9.89 -6.01 12.19
C LEU A 82 8.96 -5.86 13.40
N ASP A 83 9.25 -4.82 14.18
CA ASP A 83 8.38 -4.33 15.25
C ASP A 83 7.52 -3.18 14.74
N LEU A 84 6.20 -3.34 14.83
CA LEU A 84 5.19 -2.32 14.50
C LEU A 84 4.27 -2.05 15.70
N ALA A 85 4.65 -2.48 16.90
CA ALA A 85 3.86 -2.22 18.09
C ALA A 85 3.69 -0.71 18.27
N GLY A 86 2.44 -0.25 18.29
CA GLY A 86 2.13 1.17 18.42
C GLY A 86 2.38 2.01 17.16
N ALA A 87 2.63 1.38 16.00
CA ALA A 87 2.71 2.10 14.73
C ALA A 87 1.43 2.89 14.48
N ALA A 88 1.56 4.20 14.32
CA ALA A 88 0.50 5.08 13.86
C ALA A 88 0.14 4.78 12.39
N PRO A 89 -1.06 5.17 11.91
CA PRO A 89 -1.40 5.11 10.50
C PRO A 89 -0.35 5.77 9.61
N SER A 90 0.01 5.14 8.48
CA SER A 90 1.07 5.62 7.58
C SER A 90 2.44 5.82 8.24
N SER A 91 2.72 5.09 9.32
CA SER A 91 4.04 5.01 9.96
C SER A 91 4.64 3.61 9.74
N GLY A 92 5.69 3.24 10.47
CA GLY A 92 6.37 1.96 10.30
C GLY A 92 7.41 2.01 9.19
N VAL A 93 7.32 1.06 8.25
CA VAL A 93 8.33 0.85 7.19
C VAL A 93 8.17 1.84 6.04
N LEU A 94 9.06 2.83 5.96
CA LEU A 94 9.09 3.82 4.88
C LEU A 94 9.76 3.29 3.61
N ALA A 95 10.17 4.19 2.70
CA ALA A 95 10.95 3.87 1.53
C ALA A 95 12.13 2.97 1.87
N CYS A 96 12.34 1.99 1.02
CA CYS A 96 13.38 1.00 1.15
C CYS A 96 14.23 0.98 -0.12
N THR A 97 15.46 0.49 0.01
CA THR A 97 16.35 0.28 -1.13
C THR A 97 16.76 -1.18 -1.19
N LEU A 98 16.59 -1.79 -2.36
CA LEU A 98 17.00 -3.15 -2.68
C LEU A 98 18.20 -3.09 -3.63
N ARG A 99 19.29 -3.74 -3.24
CA ARG A 99 20.52 -3.85 -4.05
C ARG A 99 20.97 -5.30 -4.11
N HIS A 100 21.70 -5.65 -5.16
CA HIS A 100 22.38 -6.93 -5.23
C HIS A 100 23.88 -6.69 -5.32
N HIS A 101 24.63 -7.17 -4.32
CA HIS A 101 26.07 -6.97 -4.21
C HIS A 101 26.70 -8.23 -3.62
N ASP A 102 27.78 -8.70 -4.25
CA ASP A 102 28.55 -9.88 -3.85
C ASP A 102 27.69 -11.14 -3.62
N GLY A 103 26.83 -11.45 -4.61
CA GLY A 103 25.98 -12.64 -4.61
C GLY A 103 24.83 -12.62 -3.60
N ARG A 104 24.46 -11.44 -3.07
CA ARG A 104 23.39 -11.28 -2.08
C ARG A 104 22.51 -10.09 -2.39
N PHE A 105 21.24 -10.23 -2.05
CA PHE A 105 20.32 -9.13 -1.89
C PHE A 105 20.60 -8.43 -0.56
N TRP A 106 20.65 -7.10 -0.61
CA TRP A 106 20.73 -6.20 0.51
C TRP A 106 19.51 -5.31 0.49
N LEU A 107 18.83 -5.22 1.64
CA LEU A 107 17.72 -4.31 1.82
C LEU A 107 18.06 -3.35 2.97
N VAL A 108 17.81 -2.06 2.75
CA VAL A 108 17.80 -1.05 3.80
C VAL A 108 16.48 -0.30 3.82
N THR A 109 15.95 0.05 4.98
CA THR A 109 14.70 0.83 5.14
C THR A 109 14.70 1.59 6.46
N THR A 110 13.84 2.59 6.61
CA THR A 110 13.55 3.22 7.91
C THR A 110 12.31 2.60 8.55
N ASN A 111 12.34 2.38 9.88
CA ASN A 111 11.15 2.01 10.64
C ASN A 111 10.82 3.06 11.71
N PHE A 112 9.78 3.86 11.51
CA PHE A 112 9.36 4.87 12.49
C PHE A 112 8.66 4.31 13.73
N ALA A 113 8.10 3.10 13.66
CA ALA A 113 7.52 2.44 14.83
C ALA A 113 8.60 1.91 15.79
N ASP A 114 9.79 1.63 15.25
CA ASP A 114 10.97 1.20 16.00
C ASP A 114 11.97 2.36 16.07
N GLY A 115 11.60 3.44 16.75
CA GLY A 115 12.50 4.55 17.08
C GLY A 115 13.10 5.34 15.90
N GLY A 116 12.66 5.11 14.66
CA GLY A 116 13.26 5.71 13.47
C GLY A 116 14.61 5.11 13.09
N TRP A 117 14.91 3.89 13.53
CA TRP A 117 16.14 3.19 13.13
C TRP A 117 16.15 2.90 11.63
N GLN A 118 17.33 2.96 11.01
CA GLN A 118 17.54 2.29 9.73
C GLN A 118 17.76 0.81 9.98
N LEU A 119 17.09 -0.03 9.21
CA LEU A 119 17.17 -1.48 9.29
C LEU A 119 17.92 -1.99 8.05
N ILE A 120 19.05 -2.68 8.23
CA ILE A 120 19.77 -3.35 7.14
C ILE A 120 19.59 -4.86 7.28
N THR A 121 19.17 -5.54 6.22
CA THR A 121 19.11 -7.00 6.15
C THR A 121 19.63 -7.52 4.81
N SER A 122 19.87 -8.83 4.72
CA SER A 122 20.31 -9.48 3.50
C SER A 122 19.76 -10.90 3.35
N ALA A 123 19.74 -11.37 2.11
CA ALA A 123 19.37 -12.73 1.72
C ALA A 123 20.17 -13.16 0.49
N VAL A 124 20.32 -14.47 0.29
CA VAL A 124 20.89 -15.03 -0.97
C VAL A 124 19.83 -15.16 -2.07
N ASP A 125 18.56 -15.23 -1.67
CA ASP A 125 17.40 -15.31 -2.55
C ASP A 125 16.43 -14.22 -2.12
N ALA A 126 15.84 -13.51 -3.09
CA ALA A 126 14.85 -12.46 -2.83
C ALA A 126 13.58 -13.00 -2.14
N ALA A 127 13.26 -14.29 -2.31
CA ALA A 127 12.18 -14.97 -1.58
C ALA A 127 12.55 -15.30 -0.12
N GLY A 128 13.80 -15.07 0.27
CA GLY A 128 14.34 -15.37 1.60
C GLY A 128 14.97 -16.78 1.70
N PRO A 129 15.32 -17.21 2.92
CA PRO A 129 15.11 -16.51 4.19
C PRO A 129 15.99 -15.25 4.29
N TRP A 130 15.40 -14.19 4.83
CA TRP A 130 16.08 -12.93 5.15
C TRP A 130 16.69 -13.01 6.53
N ARG A 131 17.84 -12.36 6.73
CA ARG A 131 18.45 -12.27 8.07
C ARG A 131 17.64 -11.34 8.97
N THR A 132 17.73 -11.55 10.27
CA THR A 132 17.28 -10.54 11.24
C THR A 132 18.01 -9.22 10.97
N PRO A 133 17.29 -8.09 10.77
CA PRO A 133 17.92 -6.82 10.44
C PRO A 133 18.81 -6.30 11.57
N VAL A 134 19.89 -5.62 11.20
CA VAL A 134 20.68 -4.79 12.12
C VAL A 134 20.15 -3.36 12.13
N ARG A 135 20.16 -2.71 13.30
CA ARG A 135 19.71 -1.33 13.48
C ARG A 135 20.90 -0.38 13.36
N VAL A 136 20.72 0.71 12.61
CA VAL A 136 21.75 1.74 12.41
C VAL A 136 21.27 3.08 12.96
N ALA A 137 22.08 3.69 13.83
CA ALA A 137 21.84 4.99 14.47
C ALA A 137 22.06 6.17 13.50
N ALA A 138 21.36 6.17 12.36
CA ALA A 138 21.50 7.21 11.35
C ALA A 138 20.17 7.97 11.19
N PRO A 139 19.99 9.12 11.87
CA PRO A 139 18.76 9.89 11.79
C PRO A 139 18.45 10.37 10.36
N GLY A 140 17.23 10.08 9.91
CA GLY A 140 16.66 10.48 8.62
C GLY A 140 15.79 9.37 8.02
N ILE A 141 15.42 9.49 6.73
CA ILE A 141 14.59 8.53 5.99
C ILE A 141 15.22 8.19 4.64
N ASP A 142 14.57 7.29 3.90
CA ASP A 142 14.91 6.90 2.54
C ASP A 142 16.38 6.45 2.37
N PRO A 143 16.81 5.43 3.14
CA PRO A 143 18.18 4.98 3.08
C PRO A 143 18.46 4.23 1.78
N ASP A 144 19.68 4.40 1.24
CA ASP A 144 20.25 3.66 0.12
C ASP A 144 21.63 3.12 0.52
N LEU A 145 21.93 1.89 0.05
CA LEU A 145 23.27 1.32 0.13
C LEU A 145 23.92 1.34 -1.25
N THR A 146 25.15 1.84 -1.32
CA THR A 146 25.95 1.83 -2.55
C THR A 146 27.38 1.44 -2.24
N TRP A 147 28.02 0.67 -3.13
CA TRP A 147 29.39 0.21 -2.99
C TRP A 147 30.30 0.86 -4.04
N ASP A 148 31.50 1.23 -3.63
CA ASP A 148 32.58 1.60 -4.55
C ASP A 148 33.45 0.37 -4.89
N ASP A 149 34.33 0.50 -5.89
CA ASP A 149 35.17 -0.58 -6.41
C ASP A 149 36.12 -1.16 -5.35
N ASP A 150 36.49 -0.37 -4.35
CA ASP A 150 37.35 -0.81 -3.24
C ASP A 150 36.60 -1.60 -2.17
N GLY A 151 35.29 -1.80 -2.33
CA GLY A 151 34.42 -2.50 -1.39
C GLY A 151 33.85 -1.61 -0.29
N THR A 152 34.15 -0.31 -0.27
CA THR A 152 33.55 0.64 0.68
C THR A 152 32.05 0.73 0.45
N CYS A 153 31.28 0.46 1.50
CA CYS A 153 29.83 0.63 1.51
C CYS A 153 29.44 2.00 2.08
N TYR A 154 28.59 2.70 1.35
CA TYR A 154 28.02 3.99 1.71
C TYR A 154 26.54 3.83 2.03
N LEU A 155 26.12 4.42 3.15
CA LEU A 155 24.73 4.67 3.50
C LEU A 155 24.40 6.12 3.15
N SER A 156 23.52 6.32 2.16
CA SER A 156 22.95 7.63 1.83
C SER A 156 21.51 7.69 2.33
N LEU A 157 21.03 8.85 2.78
CA LEU A 157 19.67 9.04 3.29
C LEU A 157 19.24 10.51 3.25
N ALA A 158 17.95 10.78 3.39
CA ALA A 158 17.40 12.11 3.61
C ALA A 158 17.48 12.47 5.11
N GLY A 159 18.47 13.28 5.48
CA GLY A 159 18.73 13.66 6.87
C GLY A 159 17.77 14.71 7.40
N PHE A 160 17.34 14.56 8.65
CA PHE A 160 16.58 15.57 9.41
C PHE A 160 17.15 15.75 10.82
N GLY A 161 16.75 16.84 11.49
CA GLY A 161 17.05 17.11 12.90
C GLY A 161 18.01 18.29 13.16
N PRO A 162 18.11 18.74 14.42
CA PRO A 162 19.01 19.83 14.81
C PRO A 162 20.48 19.40 14.78
N GLY A 163 21.36 20.28 14.29
CA GLY A 163 22.82 20.12 14.40
C GLY A 163 23.52 19.34 13.28
N GLY A 164 22.81 18.91 12.23
CA GLY A 164 23.39 18.24 11.06
C GLY A 164 22.82 18.75 9.73
N PRO A 165 23.44 18.41 8.59
CA PRO A 165 22.91 18.76 7.28
C PRO A 165 21.56 18.09 7.04
N GLN A 166 20.54 18.88 6.65
CA GLN A 166 19.24 18.38 6.22
C GLN A 166 19.28 17.91 4.76
N GLY A 167 18.33 17.09 4.30
CA GLY A 167 18.30 16.59 2.91
C GLY A 167 19.34 15.49 2.67
N PRO A 168 19.75 15.23 1.41
CA PRO A 168 20.64 14.11 1.10
C PRO A 168 21.99 14.21 1.82
N VAL A 169 22.32 13.16 2.58
CA VAL A 169 23.56 13.00 3.34
C VAL A 169 24.12 11.59 3.17
N GLN A 170 25.41 11.41 3.46
CA GLN A 170 26.09 10.12 3.31
C GLN A 170 27.08 9.84 4.44
N GLN A 171 27.22 8.56 4.79
CA GLN A 171 28.24 8.01 5.71
C GLN A 171 28.76 6.67 5.18
N ARG A 172 29.99 6.30 5.50
CA ARG A 172 30.47 4.92 5.33
C ARG A 172 29.82 4.03 6.38
N VAL A 173 29.40 2.83 6.01
CA VAL A 173 28.73 1.87 6.90
C VAL A 173 29.32 0.47 6.73
N ASP A 174 29.41 -0.28 7.82
CA ASP A 174 29.50 -1.74 7.74
C ASP A 174 28.07 -2.31 7.71
N PRO A 175 27.60 -2.85 6.57
CA PRO A 175 26.22 -3.31 6.45
C PRO A 175 25.92 -4.58 7.24
N TRP A 176 26.95 -5.31 7.71
CA TRP A 176 26.77 -6.50 8.54
C TRP A 176 26.49 -6.17 10.00
N THR A 177 27.13 -5.11 10.51
CA THR A 177 27.05 -4.72 11.91
C THR A 177 26.19 -3.49 12.15
N GLY A 178 25.96 -2.69 11.11
CA GLY A 178 25.32 -1.38 11.21
C GLY A 178 26.25 -0.28 11.71
N SER A 179 27.56 -0.53 11.81
CA SER A 179 28.52 0.45 12.33
C SER A 179 28.75 1.58 11.33
N LEU A 180 28.58 2.83 11.77
CA LEU A 180 28.95 4.01 10.98
C LEU A 180 30.46 4.24 11.09
N LEU A 181 31.16 4.26 9.95
CA LEU A 181 32.63 4.25 9.84
C LEU A 181 33.20 5.63 9.49
N SER A 182 32.34 6.63 9.31
CA SER A 182 32.72 7.99 8.98
C SER A 182 31.78 9.01 9.58
N GLU A 183 32.24 10.26 9.62
CA GLU A 183 31.36 11.41 9.80
C GLU A 183 30.38 11.54 8.64
N ARG A 184 29.27 12.22 8.93
CA ARG A 184 28.19 12.52 7.99
C ARG A 184 28.57 13.70 7.11
N VAL A 185 28.46 13.51 5.80
CA VAL A 185 28.67 14.57 4.80
C VAL A 185 27.37 14.91 4.08
N ALA A 186 27.21 16.17 3.68
CA ALA A 186 26.10 16.58 2.83
C ALA A 186 26.38 16.21 1.37
N LEU A 187 25.34 15.79 0.65
CA LEU A 187 25.37 15.60 -0.79
C LEU A 187 24.67 16.78 -1.50
N TRP A 188 24.28 16.58 -2.76
CA TRP A 188 23.48 17.53 -3.53
C TRP A 188 22.06 17.68 -2.96
N ARG A 189 21.52 18.90 -3.00
CA ARG A 189 20.22 19.27 -2.39
C ARG A 189 19.09 19.43 -3.39
N GLY A 190 19.27 18.93 -4.61
CA GLY A 190 18.31 19.08 -5.69
C GLY A 190 18.38 20.43 -6.39
N THR A 191 17.28 20.77 -7.06
CA THR A 191 17.15 21.95 -7.93
C THR A 191 16.28 23.05 -7.31
N GLY A 192 15.82 22.87 -6.07
CA GLY A 192 15.07 23.86 -5.30
C GLY A 192 13.64 23.46 -4.95
N GLY A 193 13.26 22.20 -5.19
CA GLY A 193 12.02 21.62 -4.69
C GLY A 193 12.04 21.40 -3.17
N GLN A 194 10.85 21.28 -2.57
CA GLN A 194 10.72 20.92 -1.16
C GLN A 194 11.13 19.46 -0.93
N PHE A 195 11.62 19.13 0.26
CA PHE A 195 11.91 17.75 0.66
C PHE A 195 12.80 16.98 -0.34
N PRO A 196 14.05 17.41 -0.60
CA PRO A 196 15.00 16.59 -1.33
C PRO A 196 15.29 15.30 -0.55
N GLU A 197 14.86 14.16 -1.10
CA GLU A 197 14.81 12.85 -0.45
C GLU A 197 15.08 11.71 -1.44
N GLY A 198 14.92 10.44 -1.04
CA GLY A 198 15.15 9.28 -1.91
C GLY A 198 16.50 9.26 -2.64
N PRO A 199 17.66 9.46 -1.97
CA PRO A 199 18.95 9.50 -2.66
C PRO A 199 19.41 8.12 -3.12
N HIS A 200 19.60 7.94 -4.42
CA HIS A 200 20.21 6.74 -5.01
C HIS A 200 21.47 7.08 -5.79
N LEU A 201 22.53 6.29 -5.61
CA LEU A 201 23.79 6.46 -6.33
C LEU A 201 24.02 5.36 -7.35
N TYR A 202 24.53 5.76 -8.51
CA TYR A 202 24.92 4.84 -9.58
C TYR A 202 26.26 5.23 -10.14
N ARG A 203 27.09 4.23 -10.47
CA ARG A 203 28.30 4.45 -11.25
C ARG A 203 28.05 4.05 -12.70
N ARG A 204 28.33 4.97 -13.63
CA ARG A 204 28.27 4.71 -15.08
C ARG A 204 29.39 5.45 -15.79
N GLY A 205 30.30 4.68 -16.38
CA GLY A 205 31.53 5.23 -16.98
C GLY A 205 32.41 5.88 -15.91
N GLU A 206 32.86 7.10 -16.19
CA GLU A 206 33.72 7.89 -15.29
C GLU A 206 32.92 8.70 -14.25
N HIS A 207 31.59 8.60 -14.27
CA HIS A 207 30.73 9.42 -13.44
C HIS A 207 29.96 8.60 -12.40
N TRP A 208 29.80 9.21 -11.24
CA TRP A 208 28.78 8.90 -10.27
C TRP A 208 27.55 9.75 -10.57
N TYR A 209 26.36 9.17 -10.45
CA TYR A 209 25.08 9.84 -10.57
C TYR A 209 24.37 9.77 -9.24
N LEU A 210 23.82 10.89 -8.80
CA LEU A 210 22.96 11.00 -7.62
C LEU A 210 21.56 11.38 -8.09
N LEU A 211 20.64 10.43 -7.99
CA LEU A 211 19.22 10.62 -8.24
C LEU A 211 18.53 10.90 -6.91
N ILE A 212 17.59 11.85 -6.90
CA ILE A 212 16.77 12.19 -5.74
C ILE A 212 15.32 12.44 -6.17
N ALA A 213 14.41 12.38 -5.20
CA ALA A 213 13.09 12.97 -5.29
C ALA A 213 13.09 14.39 -4.69
N GLU A 214 12.28 15.29 -5.23
CA GLU A 214 11.98 16.59 -4.61
C GLU A 214 10.58 17.09 -5.00
N GLY A 215 10.08 18.10 -4.30
CA GLY A 215 8.72 18.64 -4.41
C GLY A 215 7.70 18.00 -3.45
N GLY A 216 8.11 17.02 -2.65
CA GLY A 216 7.24 16.16 -1.83
C GLY A 216 6.40 15.20 -2.66
N THR A 217 5.91 14.12 -2.04
CA THR A 217 5.14 13.05 -2.73
C THR A 217 3.71 13.45 -3.15
N GLU A 218 3.40 14.74 -3.20
CA GLU A 218 2.13 15.30 -3.68
C GLU A 218 2.24 15.86 -5.11
N ARG A 219 1.36 16.81 -5.49
CA ARG A 219 1.31 17.40 -6.84
C ARG A 219 2.61 18.12 -7.25
N GLY A 220 3.50 18.38 -6.28
CA GLY A 220 4.80 18.99 -6.49
C GLY A 220 5.90 18.04 -6.99
N HIS A 221 5.66 16.73 -6.93
CA HIS A 221 6.68 15.68 -7.01
C HIS A 221 7.45 15.66 -8.34
N ALA A 222 8.76 15.44 -8.24
CA ALA A 222 9.66 15.31 -9.36
C ALA A 222 10.86 14.43 -9.01
N VAL A 223 11.46 13.83 -10.03
CA VAL A 223 12.76 13.16 -9.98
C VAL A 223 13.82 14.10 -10.54
N THR A 224 14.89 14.34 -9.80
CA THR A 224 16.03 15.12 -10.28
C THR A 224 17.33 14.37 -10.08
N LEU A 225 18.34 14.73 -10.88
CA LEU A 225 19.59 13.98 -10.95
C LEU A 225 20.76 14.93 -11.18
N ALA A 226 21.88 14.61 -10.55
CA ALA A 226 23.17 15.25 -10.74
C ALA A 226 24.26 14.20 -10.95
N ARG A 227 25.40 14.59 -11.51
CA ARG A 227 26.56 13.70 -11.68
C ARG A 227 27.84 14.32 -11.10
N GLY A 228 28.80 13.49 -10.74
CA GLY A 228 30.07 13.93 -10.17
C GLY A 228 31.19 12.91 -10.38
N PRO A 229 32.45 13.26 -10.06
CA PRO A 229 33.59 12.37 -10.23
C PRO A 229 33.76 11.36 -9.09
N SER A 230 33.04 11.52 -7.97
CA SER A 230 33.14 10.64 -6.79
C SER A 230 31.77 10.40 -6.14
N PRO A 231 31.63 9.39 -5.26
CA PRO A 231 30.38 9.13 -4.54
C PRO A 231 29.97 10.27 -3.58
N GLN A 232 30.88 11.21 -3.28
CA GLN A 232 30.59 12.41 -2.48
C GLN A 232 30.44 13.69 -3.34
N GLY A 233 30.59 13.59 -4.66
CA GLY A 233 30.59 14.73 -5.58
C GLY A 233 31.99 15.31 -5.86
N PRO A 234 32.11 16.62 -6.17
CA PRO A 234 31.03 17.60 -6.28
C PRO A 234 30.04 17.25 -7.39
N TRP A 235 28.82 17.77 -7.28
CA TRP A 235 27.68 17.40 -8.12
C TRP A 235 27.33 18.51 -9.13
N GLU A 236 27.34 18.16 -10.41
CA GLU A 236 26.82 18.91 -11.55
C GLU A 236 25.35 18.51 -11.78
N PRO A 237 24.37 19.40 -11.66
CA PRO A 237 22.97 19.09 -11.95
C PRO A 237 22.73 18.75 -13.42
N CYS A 238 21.79 17.84 -13.69
CA CYS A 238 21.33 17.56 -15.05
C CYS A 238 20.75 18.82 -15.70
N PRO A 239 21.25 19.26 -16.88
CA PRO A 239 20.88 20.54 -17.48
C PRO A 239 19.45 20.57 -18.04
N HIS A 240 18.81 19.41 -18.20
CA HIS A 240 17.44 19.26 -18.70
C HIS A 240 16.51 18.64 -17.66
N GLY A 241 16.80 18.84 -16.37
CA GLY A 241 15.93 18.42 -15.27
C GLY A 241 14.62 19.25 -15.17
N PRO A 242 13.61 18.76 -14.44
CA PRO A 242 13.57 17.46 -13.77
C PRO A 242 13.54 16.29 -14.76
N LEU A 243 14.13 15.15 -14.36
CA LEU A 243 14.19 13.95 -15.19
C LEU A 243 12.80 13.39 -15.46
N LEU A 244 11.91 13.46 -14.46
CA LEU A 244 10.55 12.97 -14.54
C LEU A 244 9.63 13.77 -13.60
N THR A 245 8.49 14.24 -14.13
CA THR A 245 7.40 14.84 -13.33
C THR A 245 6.14 14.92 -14.19
N THR A 246 4.97 14.87 -13.56
CA THR A 246 3.69 15.22 -14.20
C THR A 246 3.06 16.49 -13.59
N ARG A 247 3.81 17.19 -12.73
CA ARG A 247 3.39 18.47 -12.13
C ARG A 247 3.03 19.50 -13.20
N GLY A 248 1.86 20.13 -13.02
CA GLY A 248 1.39 21.17 -13.93
C GLY A 248 0.90 20.66 -15.28
N THR A 249 0.70 19.35 -15.43
CA THR A 249 0.12 18.70 -16.61
C THR A 249 -1.27 18.13 -16.30
N ASP A 250 -2.03 17.81 -17.33
CA ASP A 250 -3.33 17.11 -17.25
C ASP A 250 -3.20 15.58 -17.33
N HIS A 251 -1.98 15.04 -17.16
CA HIS A 251 -1.74 13.61 -17.23
C HIS A 251 -2.57 12.86 -16.16
N PRO A 252 -3.23 11.73 -16.49
CA PRO A 252 -4.10 11.03 -15.52
C PRO A 252 -3.33 10.37 -14.37
N VAL A 253 -2.01 10.21 -14.51
CA VAL A 253 -1.10 9.80 -13.43
C VAL A 253 -0.37 11.02 -12.91
N GLN A 254 -0.57 11.32 -11.63
CA GLN A 254 -0.03 12.48 -10.92
C GLN A 254 0.97 12.03 -9.84
N ASN A 255 1.61 12.99 -9.16
CA ASN A 255 2.57 12.75 -8.07
C ASN A 255 3.73 11.82 -8.46
N VAL A 256 4.13 11.86 -9.74
CA VAL A 256 5.20 11.02 -10.26
C VAL A 256 6.55 11.42 -9.66
N GLY A 257 7.22 10.48 -9.00
CA GLY A 257 8.53 10.68 -8.40
C GLY A 257 9.03 9.45 -7.63
N HIS A 258 10.00 9.68 -6.73
CA HIS A 258 10.66 8.65 -5.91
C HIS A 258 11.02 7.40 -6.72
N ALA A 259 12.07 7.54 -7.52
CA ALA A 259 12.40 6.62 -8.59
C ALA A 259 13.72 5.88 -8.35
N ASP A 260 13.92 4.77 -9.04
CA ASP A 260 15.17 4.02 -9.03
C ASP A 260 15.51 3.54 -10.46
N LEU A 261 16.79 3.47 -10.78
CA LEU A 261 17.31 3.19 -12.11
C LEU A 261 17.95 1.79 -12.17
N VAL A 262 17.73 1.08 -13.28
CA VAL A 262 18.33 -0.24 -13.51
C VAL A 262 18.83 -0.40 -14.95
N PRO A 263 20.03 -0.96 -15.18
CA PRO A 263 20.49 -1.24 -16.53
C PRO A 263 19.72 -2.39 -17.18
N LEU A 264 19.31 -2.18 -18.44
CA LEU A 264 18.66 -3.19 -19.30
C LEU A 264 19.64 -3.96 -20.17
N SER A 265 20.91 -3.57 -20.20
CA SER A 265 21.96 -4.19 -21.03
C SER A 265 21.96 -5.72 -20.93
N GLY A 266 21.59 -6.41 -22.01
CA GLY A 266 21.49 -7.87 -22.04
C GLY A 266 20.34 -8.48 -21.22
N ALA A 267 19.30 -7.71 -20.87
CA ALA A 267 18.12 -8.19 -20.12
C ALA A 267 17.16 -9.01 -21.00
N PHE A 268 16.97 -8.58 -22.26
CA PHE A 268 16.13 -9.26 -23.25
C PHE A 268 16.64 -8.98 -24.67
N PRO A 269 16.30 -9.83 -25.67
CA PRO A 269 16.66 -9.59 -27.07
C PRO A 269 16.20 -8.19 -27.52
N GLY A 270 17.14 -7.37 -28.02
CA GLY A 270 16.89 -5.99 -28.44
C GLY A 270 17.08 -4.92 -27.37
N ALA A 271 17.50 -5.26 -26.15
CA ALA A 271 18.02 -4.27 -25.20
C ALA A 271 19.44 -3.86 -25.61
N GLU A 272 19.63 -2.58 -25.96
CA GLU A 272 20.93 -2.04 -26.32
C GLU A 272 21.87 -1.98 -25.10
N VAL A 273 23.18 -1.94 -25.36
CA VAL A 273 24.21 -2.01 -24.30
C VAL A 273 24.07 -0.89 -23.26
N ASP A 274 23.54 0.26 -23.68
CA ASP A 274 23.36 1.46 -22.87
C ASP A 274 21.91 1.72 -22.44
N ASP A 275 20.97 0.79 -22.69
CA ASP A 275 19.57 0.97 -22.30
C ASP A 275 19.39 0.79 -20.79
N TRP A 276 18.57 1.65 -20.19
CA TRP A 276 18.19 1.61 -18.78
C TRP A 276 16.67 1.64 -18.65
N ALA A 277 16.18 1.29 -17.47
CA ALA A 277 14.81 1.54 -17.06
C ALA A 277 14.82 2.40 -15.80
N ILE A 278 13.75 3.15 -15.63
CA ILE A 278 13.40 3.85 -14.40
C ILE A 278 12.11 3.25 -13.87
N VAL A 279 12.09 2.85 -12.60
CA VAL A 279 10.85 2.55 -11.86
C VAL A 279 10.55 3.74 -10.96
N PHE A 280 9.29 4.07 -10.77
CA PHE A 280 8.86 5.23 -9.99
C PHE A 280 7.44 5.04 -9.51
N HIS A 281 7.03 5.74 -8.46
CA HIS A 281 5.64 5.73 -8.06
C HIS A 281 4.84 6.87 -8.72
N GLY A 282 3.52 6.71 -8.76
CA GLY A 282 2.56 7.76 -9.09
C GLY A 282 1.20 7.43 -8.50
N VAL A 283 0.23 8.34 -8.62
CA VAL A 283 -1.16 8.12 -8.20
C VAL A 283 -2.08 8.30 -9.40
N ARG A 284 -3.21 7.58 -9.42
CA ARG A 284 -4.29 7.75 -10.41
C ARG A 284 -5.48 8.49 -9.78
N PRO A 285 -5.41 9.82 -9.58
CA PRO A 285 -6.48 10.55 -8.94
C PRO A 285 -7.64 10.76 -9.91
N ARG A 286 -8.83 11.01 -9.37
CA ARG A 286 -10.10 11.19 -10.10
C ARG A 286 -10.90 12.34 -9.50
N GLY A 287 -11.98 12.73 -10.17
CA GLY A 287 -12.73 13.95 -9.87
C GLY A 287 -12.08 15.19 -10.51
N SER A 288 -12.46 16.38 -10.03
CA SER A 288 -12.04 17.66 -10.62
C SER A 288 -11.14 18.50 -9.71
N SER A 289 -11.70 19.17 -8.70
CA SER A 289 -10.94 20.09 -7.84
C SER A 289 -11.50 20.10 -6.40
N PRO A 290 -10.81 19.47 -5.43
CA PRO A 290 -9.58 18.68 -5.59
C PRO A 290 -9.87 17.30 -6.24
N MET A 291 -8.83 16.68 -6.78
CA MET A 291 -8.88 15.28 -7.21
C MET A 291 -8.47 14.36 -6.05
N PHE A 292 -9.01 13.14 -6.03
CA PHE A 292 -8.83 12.16 -4.97
C PHE A 292 -8.29 10.85 -5.50
N HIS A 293 -7.43 10.17 -4.73
CA HIS A 293 -6.96 8.84 -5.07
C HIS A 293 -7.17 7.85 -3.92
N VAL A 294 -7.43 6.60 -4.30
CA VAL A 294 -7.95 5.59 -3.39
C VAL A 294 -7.07 4.35 -3.33
N LEU A 295 -6.33 4.10 -4.41
CA LEU A 295 -5.42 2.97 -4.54
C LEU A 295 -4.06 3.25 -3.87
N GLY A 296 -3.83 4.48 -3.39
CA GLY A 296 -2.54 4.94 -2.91
C GLY A 296 -1.56 5.19 -4.06
N ARG A 297 -0.27 5.19 -3.72
CA ARG A 297 0.86 5.32 -4.66
C ARG A 297 1.17 3.95 -5.26
N GLU A 298 1.18 3.89 -6.59
CA GLU A 298 1.31 2.68 -7.41
C GLU A 298 2.63 2.74 -8.20
N THR A 299 3.19 1.59 -8.59
CA THR A 299 4.49 1.54 -9.29
C THR A 299 4.32 1.56 -10.81
N PHE A 300 5.11 2.39 -11.47
CA PHE A 300 5.22 2.54 -12.92
C PHE A 300 6.68 2.31 -13.35
N ALA A 301 6.88 2.03 -14.64
CA ALA A 301 8.21 1.87 -15.20
C ALA A 301 8.29 2.47 -16.61
N SER A 302 9.45 3.05 -16.95
CA SER A 302 9.72 3.61 -18.28
C SER A 302 11.13 3.31 -18.74
N ARG A 303 11.33 3.32 -20.07
CA ARG A 303 12.64 3.20 -20.70
C ARG A 303 13.43 4.49 -20.54
N VAL A 304 14.74 4.34 -20.37
CA VAL A 304 15.71 5.42 -20.28
C VAL A 304 16.79 5.19 -21.31
N THR A 305 17.05 6.21 -22.12
CA THR A 305 18.18 6.29 -23.03
C THR A 305 19.18 7.33 -22.54
N TRP A 306 20.40 7.32 -23.04
CA TRP A 306 21.44 8.29 -22.63
C TRP A 306 21.84 9.20 -23.79
N VAL A 307 21.80 10.51 -23.56
CA VAL A 307 22.21 11.55 -24.52
C VAL A 307 23.23 12.45 -23.84
N ASP A 308 24.41 12.62 -24.43
CA ASP A 308 25.50 13.43 -23.89
C ASP A 308 25.88 13.11 -22.43
N GLY A 309 25.76 11.82 -22.06
CA GLY A 309 26.03 11.34 -20.71
C GLY A 309 24.95 11.66 -19.69
N TRP A 310 23.73 12.01 -20.12
CA TRP A 310 22.58 12.23 -19.24
C TRP A 310 21.41 11.31 -19.57
N PRO A 311 20.64 10.84 -18.58
CA PRO A 311 19.50 9.98 -18.81
C PRO A 311 18.30 10.79 -19.33
N VAL A 312 17.59 10.24 -20.30
CA VAL A 312 16.35 10.78 -20.86
C VAL A 312 15.28 9.69 -20.78
N VAL A 313 14.18 9.96 -20.08
CA VAL A 313 13.03 9.05 -20.01
C VAL A 313 12.26 9.14 -21.32
N THR A 314 11.99 8.00 -21.96
CA THR A 314 11.48 7.95 -23.33
C THR A 314 10.05 7.40 -23.41
N SER A 315 9.88 6.10 -23.20
CA SER A 315 8.60 5.42 -23.39
C SER A 315 8.23 4.56 -22.18
N PRO A 316 6.96 4.49 -21.78
CA PRO A 316 6.54 3.65 -20.67
C PRO A 316 6.59 2.16 -21.01
N PHE A 317 6.80 1.33 -19.99
CA PHE A 317 6.44 -0.07 -20.03
C PHE A 317 4.93 -0.17 -19.76
N VAL A 318 4.18 -0.71 -20.72
CA VAL A 318 2.71 -0.71 -20.68
C VAL A 318 2.20 -2.12 -20.38
N PRO A 319 1.58 -2.35 -19.21
CA PRO A 319 0.95 -3.61 -18.91
C PRO A 319 -0.36 -3.79 -19.66
N GLN A 320 -0.69 -5.04 -19.94
CA GLN A 320 -2.04 -5.39 -20.35
C GLN A 320 -2.96 -5.35 -19.12
N PRO A 321 -4.19 -4.84 -19.23
CA PRO A 321 -5.16 -4.94 -18.14
C PRO A 321 -5.32 -6.40 -17.72
N GLN A 322 -5.05 -6.69 -16.44
CA GLN A 322 -5.25 -8.00 -15.85
C GLN A 322 -6.44 -7.94 -14.91
N ALA A 323 -7.40 -8.85 -15.11
CA ALA A 323 -8.43 -9.10 -14.12
C ALA A 323 -7.80 -9.73 -12.88
N CYS A 324 -8.23 -9.29 -11.69
CA CYS A 324 -7.85 -9.91 -10.43
C CYS A 324 -8.94 -10.89 -10.04
N SER A 325 -8.56 -12.11 -9.67
CA SER A 325 -9.44 -13.05 -8.97
C SER A 325 -8.61 -13.74 -7.91
N ASP A 326 -8.73 -13.25 -6.67
CA ASP A 326 -8.03 -13.78 -5.50
C ASP A 326 -9.04 -14.43 -4.57
N VAL A 327 -8.87 -15.73 -4.31
CA VAL A 327 -9.71 -16.50 -3.39
C VAL A 327 -8.85 -16.86 -2.19
N LEU A 328 -9.29 -16.49 -0.99
CA LEU A 328 -8.61 -16.88 0.24
C LEU A 328 -8.74 -18.40 0.39
N PRO A 329 -7.65 -19.19 0.27
CA PRO A 329 -7.73 -20.63 0.31
C PRO A 329 -8.20 -21.12 1.67
N ILE A 330 -9.04 -22.15 1.67
CA ILE A 330 -9.52 -22.82 2.89
C ILE A 330 -8.68 -24.07 3.10
N GLY A 331 -8.28 -24.30 4.35
CA GLY A 331 -7.53 -25.48 4.73
C GLY A 331 -6.84 -25.30 6.08
N ARG A 332 -6.09 -26.33 6.47
CA ARG A 332 -5.31 -26.33 7.72
C ARG A 332 -3.93 -25.68 7.59
N ASP A 333 -3.55 -25.16 6.42
CA ASP A 333 -2.29 -24.43 6.26
C ASP A 333 -2.40 -23.08 7.02
N PRO A 334 -1.55 -22.83 8.02
CA PRO A 334 -1.59 -21.59 8.80
C PRO A 334 -1.08 -20.37 8.05
N ARG A 335 -0.57 -20.53 6.82
CA ARG A 335 -0.03 -19.43 6.02
C ARG A 335 -1.15 -18.76 5.22
N LEU A 336 -1.38 -17.49 5.52
CA LEU A 336 -2.11 -16.60 4.62
C LEU A 336 -1.36 -16.47 3.28
N PRO A 337 -2.06 -16.27 2.16
CA PRO A 337 -1.40 -15.90 0.91
C PRO A 337 -0.56 -14.65 1.09
N ALA A 338 0.56 -14.54 0.37
CA ALA A 338 1.51 -13.44 0.53
C ALA A 338 0.92 -12.04 0.22
N THR A 339 -0.20 -11.99 -0.50
CA THR A 339 -0.95 -10.76 -0.82
C THR A 339 -1.78 -10.23 0.36
N TRP A 340 -2.03 -11.05 1.39
CA TRP A 340 -2.81 -10.70 2.56
C TRP A 340 -1.91 -10.19 3.68
N CYS A 341 -2.25 -9.02 4.21
CA CYS A 341 -1.50 -8.28 5.20
C CYS A 341 -2.37 -7.96 6.43
N VAL A 342 -1.69 -7.65 7.53
CA VAL A 342 -2.28 -7.23 8.80
C VAL A 342 -1.62 -5.93 9.25
N PRO A 343 -2.41 -4.87 9.55
CA PRO A 343 -1.87 -3.60 10.00
C PRO A 343 -1.44 -3.65 11.48
N SER A 344 -0.32 -2.99 11.77
CA SER A 344 0.26 -2.68 13.09
C SER A 344 0.43 -3.86 14.05
N SER A 345 0.44 -5.10 13.54
CA SER A 345 0.58 -6.31 14.37
C SER A 345 0.92 -7.54 13.54
N TRP A 346 1.31 -8.62 14.23
CA TRP A 346 1.51 -9.96 13.67
C TRP A 346 0.32 -10.90 13.91
N TRP A 347 -0.84 -10.33 14.26
CA TRP A 347 -2.06 -11.13 14.43
C TRP A 347 -2.41 -11.86 13.14
N ARG A 348 -2.96 -13.07 13.23
CA ARG A 348 -3.48 -13.83 12.09
C ARG A 348 -4.76 -14.57 12.49
N PRO A 349 -5.72 -14.74 11.57
CA PRO A 349 -6.81 -15.69 11.79
C PRO A 349 -6.28 -17.12 11.94
N GLU A 350 -7.00 -17.93 12.71
CA GLU A 350 -6.66 -19.34 12.92
C GLU A 350 -7.25 -20.17 11.77
N PRO A 351 -6.46 -21.02 11.07
CA PRO A 351 -7.00 -21.90 10.04
C PRO A 351 -7.87 -23.01 10.68
N THR A 352 -8.97 -23.36 10.03
CA THR A 352 -9.83 -24.49 10.41
C THR A 352 -10.17 -25.32 9.17
N GLU A 353 -10.78 -26.50 9.35
CA GLU A 353 -11.27 -27.29 8.22
C GLU A 353 -12.37 -26.60 7.40
N ARG A 354 -13.08 -25.64 8.01
CA ARG A 354 -14.23 -24.98 7.40
C ARG A 354 -13.91 -23.59 6.86
N GLY A 355 -12.78 -23.01 7.25
CA GLY A 355 -12.48 -21.61 6.95
C GLY A 355 -11.48 -20.98 7.91
N TRP A 356 -11.46 -19.65 7.94
CA TRP A 356 -10.57 -18.85 8.78
C TRP A 356 -11.31 -18.31 10.00
N LEU A 357 -10.87 -18.69 11.19
CA LEU A 357 -11.45 -18.20 12.44
C LEU A 357 -10.84 -16.85 12.83
N LEU A 358 -11.67 -15.82 12.76
CA LEU A 358 -11.37 -14.45 13.14
C LEU A 358 -11.76 -14.26 14.61
N ARG A 359 -10.88 -13.66 15.40
CA ARG A 359 -11.14 -13.30 16.80
C ARG A 359 -10.73 -11.85 17.06
N ALA A 360 -11.64 -11.08 17.62
CA ALA A 360 -11.30 -9.78 18.17
C ALA A 360 -10.33 -9.95 19.36
N GLU A 361 -9.49 -8.95 19.61
CA GLU A 361 -8.61 -8.94 20.77
C GLU A 361 -9.40 -8.53 22.01
N THR A 362 -9.30 -9.31 23.09
CA THR A 362 -9.82 -8.91 24.39
C THR A 362 -8.70 -8.23 25.19
N LEU A 363 -8.91 -6.97 25.54
CA LEU A 363 -7.96 -6.18 26.32
C LEU A 363 -8.07 -6.50 27.82
N PRO A 364 -7.06 -6.15 28.65
CA PRO A 364 -7.06 -6.47 30.09
C PRO A 364 -8.24 -5.90 30.88
N ASP A 365 -8.83 -4.80 30.42
CA ASP A 365 -10.04 -4.19 31.00
C ASP A 365 -11.35 -4.83 30.52
N GLY A 366 -11.25 -5.87 29.69
CA GLY A 366 -12.36 -6.61 29.09
C GLY A 366 -12.97 -5.95 27.85
N THR A 367 -12.47 -4.79 27.41
CA THR A 367 -12.90 -4.17 26.15
C THR A 367 -12.40 -4.97 24.95
N GLN A 368 -13.08 -4.85 23.81
CA GLN A 368 -12.72 -5.53 22.57
C GLN A 368 -11.99 -4.56 21.65
N ARG A 369 -10.88 -5.01 21.05
CA ARG A 369 -10.20 -4.32 19.96
C ARG A 369 -10.38 -5.12 18.67
N SER A 370 -10.78 -4.42 17.61
CA SER A 370 -10.99 -5.05 16.31
C SER A 370 -9.69 -5.59 15.71
N ARG A 371 -9.82 -6.66 14.93
CA ARG A 371 -8.73 -7.28 14.16
C ARG A 371 -9.13 -7.35 12.69
N PHE A 372 -8.16 -7.03 11.82
CA PHE A 372 -8.37 -6.95 10.38
C PHE A 372 -7.27 -7.73 9.67
N VAL A 373 -7.65 -8.44 8.61
CA VAL A 373 -6.73 -9.05 7.65
C VAL A 373 -7.30 -8.78 6.27
N GLY A 374 -6.46 -8.33 5.34
CA GLY A 374 -6.92 -7.95 4.02
C GLY A 374 -5.80 -7.81 3.02
N ARG A 375 -6.15 -7.52 1.78
CA ARG A 375 -5.20 -7.26 0.69
C ARG A 375 -5.39 -5.85 0.15
N ARG A 376 -4.39 -5.37 -0.59
CA ARG A 376 -4.44 -4.06 -1.26
C ARG A 376 -5.57 -4.04 -2.29
N GLN A 377 -6.35 -2.97 -2.34
CA GLN A 377 -7.19 -2.67 -3.48
C GLN A 377 -6.27 -2.25 -4.64
N GLN A 378 -6.38 -2.92 -5.78
CA GLN A 378 -5.52 -2.70 -6.95
C GLN A 378 -6.26 -2.10 -8.15
N HIS A 379 -7.60 -2.16 -8.11
CA HIS A 379 -8.45 -1.66 -9.18
C HIS A 379 -9.56 -0.82 -8.54
N ALA A 380 -9.91 0.29 -9.18
CA ALA A 380 -10.98 1.16 -8.72
C ALA A 380 -12.31 0.40 -8.64
N SER A 381 -12.60 -0.42 -9.65
CA SER A 381 -13.71 -1.39 -9.64
C SER A 381 -13.27 -2.75 -9.07
N SER A 382 -13.80 -3.11 -7.90
CA SER A 382 -13.47 -4.34 -7.16
C SER A 382 -14.68 -4.87 -6.38
N ARG A 383 -14.73 -6.18 -6.16
CA ARG A 383 -15.75 -6.83 -5.33
C ARG A 383 -15.13 -7.78 -4.32
N LEU A 384 -15.29 -7.45 -3.05
CA LEU A 384 -14.96 -8.29 -1.90
C LEU A 384 -16.22 -9.01 -1.44
N THR A 385 -16.22 -10.34 -1.47
CA THR A 385 -17.33 -11.18 -0.96
C THR A 385 -16.81 -12.08 0.14
N ALA A 386 -17.54 -12.20 1.25
CA ALA A 386 -17.22 -13.15 2.30
C ALA A 386 -18.48 -13.79 2.90
N THR A 387 -18.37 -15.08 3.18
CA THR A 387 -19.41 -15.88 3.86
C THR A 387 -18.93 -16.18 5.27
N LEU A 388 -19.73 -15.80 6.28
CA LEU A 388 -19.35 -15.81 7.69
C LEU A 388 -20.34 -16.65 8.52
N GLU A 389 -19.79 -17.44 9.43
CA GLU A 389 -20.51 -18.11 10.51
C GLU A 389 -20.16 -17.42 11.84
N LEU A 390 -21.13 -16.76 12.48
CA LEU A 390 -20.87 -16.04 13.73
C LEU A 390 -20.89 -16.97 14.94
N THR A 391 -19.95 -16.78 15.88
CA THR A 391 -19.98 -17.54 17.14
C THR A 391 -21.07 -16.96 18.04
N ARG A 392 -22.13 -17.74 18.31
CA ARG A 392 -23.19 -17.30 19.22
C ARG A 392 -22.78 -17.52 20.69
N PRO A 393 -23.04 -16.57 21.60
CA PRO A 393 -22.89 -16.79 23.03
C PRO A 393 -23.73 -18.01 23.45
N GLY A 394 -23.12 -18.94 24.20
CA GLY A 394 -23.60 -20.31 24.33
C GLY A 394 -25.09 -20.49 24.68
N GLY A 395 -25.81 -21.16 23.78
CA GLY A 395 -26.94 -22.00 24.14
C GLY A 395 -26.45 -23.33 24.72
N ARG A 396 -26.53 -23.50 26.05
CA ARG A 396 -26.98 -24.71 26.77
C ARG A 396 -26.86 -24.50 28.28
N GLY A 397 -28.02 -24.55 28.93
CA GLY A 397 -28.18 -24.49 30.38
C GLY A 397 -29.35 -23.57 30.68
N ALA A 398 -30.58 -24.09 30.57
CA ALA A 398 -31.72 -23.45 31.20
C ALA A 398 -31.40 -23.30 32.70
N THR A 399 -30.95 -22.12 33.11
CA THR A 399 -31.02 -21.74 34.51
C THR A 399 -32.50 -21.62 34.82
N ARG A 400 -32.96 -22.40 35.79
CA ARG A 400 -34.29 -22.21 36.35
C ARG A 400 -34.38 -20.76 36.82
N PRO A 401 -35.54 -20.07 36.66
CA PRO A 401 -35.69 -18.73 37.17
C PRO A 401 -35.35 -18.70 38.66
N GLY A 402 -34.29 -17.98 39.04
CA GLY A 402 -33.85 -17.81 40.43
C GLY A 402 -32.39 -18.18 40.79
N GLU A 403 -31.54 -18.62 39.85
CA GLU A 403 -30.10 -18.77 40.13
C GLU A 403 -29.27 -17.62 39.55
N GLU A 404 -28.64 -16.82 40.43
CA GLU A 404 -27.58 -15.89 40.05
C GLU A 404 -26.34 -16.66 39.54
N PRO A 405 -25.61 -16.12 38.55
CA PRO A 405 -24.37 -16.73 38.05
C PRO A 405 -23.35 -16.90 39.20
N ARG A 406 -23.00 -18.14 39.53
CA ARG A 406 -22.09 -18.49 40.63
C ARG A 406 -20.61 -18.19 40.36
N ASP A 407 -20.28 -17.69 39.19
CA ASP A 407 -18.92 -17.32 38.81
C ASP A 407 -19.04 -15.93 38.18
N GLY A 408 -18.38 -14.92 38.76
CA GLY A 408 -18.46 -13.51 38.33
C GLY A 408 -17.89 -13.23 36.92
N ARG A 409 -17.95 -14.20 36.02
CA ARG A 409 -17.64 -14.10 34.60
C ARG A 409 -18.69 -13.24 33.92
N ARG A 410 -18.24 -12.10 33.39
CA ARG A 410 -19.04 -11.29 32.47
C ARG A 410 -19.54 -12.18 31.31
N PRO A 411 -20.78 -11.96 30.81
CA PRO A 411 -21.26 -12.62 29.60
C PRO A 411 -20.27 -12.41 28.46
N ALA A 412 -20.08 -13.44 27.62
CA ALA A 412 -19.28 -13.29 26.41
C ALA A 412 -19.90 -12.19 25.52
N PRO A 413 -19.09 -11.29 24.93
CA PRO A 413 -19.62 -10.25 24.07
C PRO A 413 -20.30 -10.88 22.84
N ALA A 414 -21.32 -10.20 22.31
CA ALA A 414 -21.89 -10.54 21.01
C ALA A 414 -20.78 -10.59 19.95
N SER A 415 -20.86 -11.57 19.05
CA SER A 415 -19.91 -11.67 17.94
C SER A 415 -20.33 -10.70 16.84
N SER A 416 -19.40 -9.85 16.41
CA SER A 416 -19.56 -8.91 15.31
C SER A 416 -18.37 -9.01 14.37
N ALA A 417 -18.62 -9.37 13.12
CA ALA A 417 -17.59 -9.56 12.10
C ALA A 417 -18.15 -9.24 10.71
N GLY A 418 -17.26 -9.02 9.75
CA GLY A 418 -17.70 -8.58 8.43
C GLY A 418 -16.60 -8.42 7.40
N VAL A 419 -16.98 -7.74 6.32
CA VAL A 419 -16.08 -7.25 5.29
C VAL A 419 -15.81 -5.77 5.51
N GLN A 420 -14.61 -5.31 5.18
CA GLN A 420 -14.17 -3.93 5.40
C GLN A 420 -13.26 -3.45 4.27
N ALA A 421 -13.57 -2.25 3.75
CA ALA A 421 -12.64 -1.39 3.03
C ALA A 421 -12.01 -0.40 4.02
N ARG A 422 -10.69 -0.25 3.99
CA ARG A 422 -9.92 0.42 5.03
C ARG A 422 -8.80 1.26 4.47
N MET A 423 -8.69 2.51 4.93
CA MET A 423 -7.45 3.29 4.83
C MET A 423 -6.63 3.15 6.12
N ASP A 424 -7.27 3.35 7.27
CA ASP A 424 -6.67 3.28 8.60
C ASP A 424 -7.75 2.90 9.66
N PRO A 425 -7.47 2.85 10.97
CA PRO A 425 -8.49 2.56 11.99
C PRO A 425 -9.62 3.60 12.14
N HIS A 426 -9.43 4.83 11.66
CA HIS A 426 -10.34 5.97 11.76
C HIS A 426 -11.10 6.25 10.44
N HIS A 427 -10.70 5.59 9.34
CA HIS A 427 -11.26 5.72 8.00
C HIS A 427 -11.58 4.32 7.44
N THR A 428 -12.83 3.89 7.60
CA THR A 428 -13.30 2.57 7.15
C THR A 428 -14.71 2.61 6.56
N PHE A 429 -15.02 1.64 5.70
CA PHE A 429 -16.37 1.32 5.25
C PHE A 429 -16.58 -0.18 5.43
N SER A 430 -17.57 -0.58 6.23
CA SER A 430 -17.75 -1.96 6.68
C SER A 430 -19.18 -2.42 6.49
N VAL A 431 -19.34 -3.70 6.12
CA VAL A 431 -20.62 -4.41 6.26
C VAL A 431 -20.42 -5.46 7.34
N LEU A 432 -21.13 -5.31 8.45
CA LEU A 432 -20.92 -6.07 9.68
C LEU A 432 -22.17 -6.89 10.01
N ALA A 433 -22.00 -8.17 10.26
CA ALA A 433 -23.02 -9.03 10.85
C ALA A 433 -22.76 -9.20 12.35
N THR A 434 -23.79 -9.02 13.17
CA THR A 434 -23.70 -9.07 14.63
C THR A 434 -24.78 -9.97 15.19
N THR A 435 -24.41 -10.91 16.08
CA THR A 435 -25.38 -11.74 16.80
C THR A 435 -26.18 -10.88 17.76
N VAL A 436 -27.52 -10.97 17.73
CA VAL A 436 -28.37 -10.26 18.68
C VAL A 436 -28.40 -11.04 19.99
N SER A 437 -27.92 -10.42 21.07
CA SER A 437 -28.01 -11.01 22.42
C SER A 437 -29.46 -11.05 22.88
N ASP A 438 -29.84 -12.10 23.62
CA ASP A 438 -31.16 -12.28 24.22
C ASP A 438 -32.34 -12.45 23.24
N ASP A 439 -32.07 -12.75 21.97
CA ASP A 439 -33.10 -13.13 21.00
C ASP A 439 -33.25 -14.67 20.92
N PRO A 440 -34.40 -15.24 21.35
CA PRO A 440 -34.69 -16.67 21.22
C PRO A 440 -34.71 -17.14 19.76
N ALA A 441 -35.04 -16.25 18.83
CA ALA A 441 -35.04 -16.52 17.39
C ALA A 441 -33.63 -16.50 16.79
N GLY A 442 -32.59 -16.19 17.58
CA GLY A 442 -31.20 -16.26 17.16
C GLY A 442 -30.91 -15.39 15.94
N SER A 443 -31.50 -14.20 15.87
CA SER A 443 -31.33 -13.28 14.75
C SER A 443 -29.91 -12.72 14.64
N THR A 444 -29.61 -12.26 13.43
CA THR A 444 -28.36 -11.58 13.07
C THR A 444 -28.69 -10.20 12.51
N LEU A 445 -28.12 -9.16 13.10
CA LEU A 445 -28.22 -7.79 12.62
C LEU A 445 -27.07 -7.52 11.65
N VAL A 446 -27.39 -7.15 10.40
CA VAL A 446 -26.42 -6.71 9.40
C VAL A 446 -26.48 -5.20 9.28
N ARG A 447 -25.34 -4.52 9.43
CA ARG A 447 -25.22 -3.05 9.33
C ARG A 447 -24.19 -2.68 8.26
N CYS A 448 -24.49 -1.63 7.50
CA CYS A 448 -23.51 -0.94 6.67
C CYS A 448 -23.08 0.34 7.40
N VAL A 449 -21.78 0.46 7.68
CA VAL A 449 -21.23 1.47 8.57
C VAL A 449 -19.99 2.10 7.96
N ALA A 450 -19.93 3.43 7.95
CA ALA A 450 -18.72 4.18 7.63
C ALA A 450 -18.13 4.80 8.89
N THR A 451 -16.80 4.80 9.02
CA THR A 451 -16.07 5.57 10.03
C THR A 451 -15.22 6.59 9.31
N ILE A 452 -15.43 7.89 9.54
CA ILE A 452 -14.66 8.99 8.93
C ILE A 452 -14.10 9.88 10.02
N GLY A 453 -12.78 10.03 10.12
CA GLY A 453 -12.13 10.79 11.19
C GLY A 453 -12.46 10.26 12.60
N GLY A 454 -12.77 8.97 12.73
CA GLY A 454 -13.21 8.36 13.98
C GLY A 454 -14.70 8.53 14.32
N HIS A 455 -15.49 9.18 13.45
CA HIS A 455 -16.94 9.29 13.61
C HIS A 455 -17.66 8.16 12.87
N GLU A 456 -18.46 7.38 13.59
CA GLU A 456 -19.27 6.30 13.02
C GLU A 456 -20.60 6.83 12.43
N ILE A 457 -20.95 6.36 11.24
CA ILE A 457 -22.17 6.68 10.51
C ILE A 457 -22.80 5.36 10.03
N GLU A 458 -23.98 5.03 10.53
CA GLU A 458 -24.78 3.92 10.01
C GLU A 458 -25.52 4.36 8.75
N LEU A 459 -25.21 3.73 7.62
CA LEU A 459 -25.80 4.05 6.31
C LEU A 459 -27.08 3.24 6.07
N GLY A 460 -27.17 2.06 6.68
CA GLY A 460 -28.36 1.22 6.65
C GLY A 460 -28.15 -0.06 7.45
N ARG A 461 -29.25 -0.78 7.70
CA ARG A 461 -29.25 -2.04 8.46
C ARG A 461 -30.37 -2.96 8.04
N ARG A 462 -30.24 -4.24 8.38
CA ARG A 462 -31.27 -5.25 8.22
C ARG A 462 -31.14 -6.34 9.28
N THR A 463 -32.26 -6.80 9.83
CA THR A 463 -32.31 -7.93 10.76
C THR A 463 -32.68 -9.19 10.02
N LEU A 464 -31.95 -10.28 10.26
CA LEU A 464 -32.16 -11.59 9.66
C LEU A 464 -32.58 -12.57 10.76
N SER A 465 -33.74 -13.23 10.64
CA SER A 465 -34.30 -14.12 11.67
C SER A 465 -34.21 -15.60 11.27
N THR A 466 -34.15 -16.49 12.26
CA THR A 466 -34.19 -17.95 12.00
C THR A 466 -35.60 -18.54 11.99
N THR A 467 -36.62 -17.76 12.35
CA THR A 467 -38.04 -18.18 12.36
C THR A 467 -38.83 -17.59 11.19
N ASP A 468 -39.74 -18.42 10.64
CA ASP A 468 -40.73 -18.11 9.59
C ASP A 468 -41.47 -16.78 9.87
N PRO A 469 -41.89 -16.00 8.84
CA PRO A 469 -42.39 -14.65 9.00
C PRO A 469 -43.79 -14.65 9.63
N GLY A 470 -43.81 -14.73 10.96
CA GLY A 470 -45.01 -14.72 11.77
C GLY A 470 -44.91 -13.65 12.84
N THR A 471 -45.56 -12.50 12.56
CA THR A 471 -45.89 -11.39 13.48
C THR A 471 -44.74 -10.51 13.99
N THR A 472 -44.63 -9.31 13.40
CA THR A 472 -43.88 -8.17 13.96
C THR A 472 -44.85 -7.04 14.36
N ASP A 473 -44.75 -6.60 15.61
CA ASP A 473 -45.38 -5.38 16.14
C ASP A 473 -44.54 -4.16 15.74
N LEU A 474 -45.17 -3.15 15.15
CA LEU A 474 -44.53 -2.02 14.48
C LEU A 474 -44.32 -0.84 15.44
N GLY A 475 -43.07 -0.41 15.62
CA GLY A 475 -42.74 0.74 16.45
C GLY A 475 -41.37 1.36 16.22
N THR A 476 -41.05 1.75 14.98
CA THR A 476 -40.22 2.92 14.58
C THR A 476 -39.96 2.83 13.07
N THR A 477 -39.79 3.97 12.40
CA THR A 477 -39.66 4.07 10.93
C THR A 477 -38.43 3.31 10.43
N ASP A 478 -38.64 2.04 10.08
CA ASP A 478 -37.68 1.09 9.54
C ASP A 478 -37.93 0.97 8.03
N LEU A 479 -36.96 1.34 7.20
CA LEU A 479 -37.04 1.15 5.76
C LEU A 479 -36.76 -0.32 5.43
N GLY A 480 -37.79 -1.17 5.59
CA GLY A 480 -37.85 -2.50 4.98
C GLY A 480 -37.32 -3.67 5.82
N THR A 481 -37.98 -3.98 6.93
CA THR A 481 -37.92 -5.33 7.51
C THR A 481 -38.65 -6.29 6.58
N THR A 482 -37.93 -7.28 6.03
CA THR A 482 -38.56 -8.46 5.43
C THR A 482 -37.96 -9.63 6.18
N ASP A 483 -38.76 -10.25 7.04
CA ASP A 483 -38.39 -11.45 7.76
C ASP A 483 -38.28 -12.61 6.75
N LEU A 484 -37.06 -13.12 6.56
CA LEU A 484 -36.75 -14.25 5.68
C LEU A 484 -35.98 -15.31 6.47
N SER A 485 -36.22 -16.58 6.15
CA SER A 485 -35.77 -17.76 6.92
C SER A 485 -34.29 -18.14 6.69
N SER A 486 -33.54 -18.34 7.78
CA SER A 486 -32.23 -19.01 7.92
C SER A 486 -31.00 -18.32 7.28
N THR A 487 -30.14 -17.69 8.10
CA THR A 487 -29.00 -16.86 7.63
C THR A 487 -27.64 -17.11 8.31
N ASP A 488 -27.41 -18.29 8.90
CA ASP A 488 -26.05 -18.75 9.24
C ASP A 488 -25.72 -19.92 8.29
N PRO A 489 -24.78 -19.75 7.35
CA PRO A 489 -23.87 -18.61 7.20
C PRO A 489 -24.48 -17.37 6.51
N VAL A 490 -23.96 -16.19 6.81
CA VAL A 490 -24.33 -14.90 6.17
C VAL A 490 -23.27 -14.51 5.13
N THR A 491 -23.70 -14.05 3.95
CA THR A 491 -22.79 -13.58 2.90
C THR A 491 -22.88 -12.07 2.76
N LEU A 492 -21.73 -11.41 2.91
CA LEU A 492 -21.56 -9.95 2.92
C LEU A 492 -20.66 -9.52 1.78
N VAL A 493 -20.94 -8.35 1.20
CA VAL A 493 -20.24 -7.83 0.03
C VAL A 493 -19.88 -6.36 0.23
N ILE A 494 -18.67 -6.00 -0.18
CA ILE A 494 -18.31 -4.62 -0.53
C ILE A 494 -17.99 -4.62 -2.02
N GLU A 495 -18.66 -3.74 -2.75
CA GLU A 495 -18.38 -3.45 -4.15
C GLU A 495 -17.90 -2.01 -4.26
N THR A 496 -16.75 -1.81 -4.91
CA THR A 496 -16.27 -0.50 -5.34
C THR A 496 -16.53 -0.39 -6.83
N VAL A 497 -17.14 0.72 -7.25
CA VAL A 497 -17.55 0.95 -8.65
C VAL A 497 -17.01 2.29 -9.09
N ASP A 498 -16.39 2.33 -10.26
CA ASP A 498 -15.94 3.59 -10.87
C ASP A 498 -17.11 4.56 -11.00
N ASP A 499 -16.89 5.82 -10.61
CA ASP A 499 -17.87 6.89 -10.81
C ASP A 499 -17.59 7.56 -12.17
N ASP A 500 -18.28 7.08 -13.21
CA ASP A 500 -18.17 7.59 -14.59
C ASP A 500 -18.98 8.88 -14.83
N GLY A 501 -19.31 9.63 -13.78
CA GLY A 501 -19.98 10.91 -13.91
C GLY A 501 -19.17 11.95 -14.71
N PRO A 502 -19.82 13.02 -15.22
CA PRO A 502 -19.14 14.06 -16.01
C PRO A 502 -18.00 14.68 -15.21
N PHE A 503 -16.84 14.93 -15.85
CA PHE A 503 -15.64 15.48 -15.19
C PHE A 503 -15.89 16.73 -14.33
N HIS A 504 -16.85 17.59 -14.71
CA HIS A 504 -17.19 18.81 -13.97
C HIS A 504 -18.33 18.65 -12.95
N ALA A 505 -18.90 17.47 -12.78
CA ALA A 505 -19.95 17.26 -11.80
C ALA A 505 -19.32 17.27 -10.38
N PRO A 506 -19.79 18.13 -9.47
CA PRO A 506 -19.27 18.18 -8.10
C PRO A 506 -19.60 16.90 -7.30
N THR A 507 -20.48 16.07 -7.84
CA THR A 507 -20.87 14.76 -7.31
C THR A 507 -19.95 13.63 -7.77
N THR A 508 -19.08 13.86 -8.76
CA THR A 508 -18.21 12.80 -9.29
C THR A 508 -16.97 12.62 -8.42
N GLY A 509 -16.90 11.47 -7.76
CA GLY A 509 -15.80 11.04 -6.91
C GLY A 509 -14.79 10.15 -7.63
N PRO A 510 -13.86 9.52 -6.88
CA PRO A 510 -12.97 8.53 -7.45
C PRO A 510 -13.63 7.19 -7.74
N ASP A 511 -14.63 6.83 -6.93
CA ASP A 511 -15.48 5.65 -7.02
C ASP A 511 -16.62 5.77 -5.99
N VAL A 512 -17.53 4.80 -5.99
CA VAL A 512 -18.57 4.61 -4.98
C VAL A 512 -18.38 3.27 -4.29
N LEU A 513 -18.43 3.24 -2.97
CA LEU A 513 -18.46 2.01 -2.17
C LEU A 513 -19.90 1.63 -1.88
N ARG A 514 -20.26 0.39 -2.15
CA ARG A 514 -21.60 -0.18 -1.95
C ARG A 514 -21.49 -1.35 -0.97
N GLY A 515 -22.26 -1.29 0.10
CA GLY A 515 -22.33 -2.35 1.11
C GLY A 515 -23.58 -3.19 0.89
N LEU A 516 -23.40 -4.49 0.68
CA LEU A 516 -24.50 -5.40 0.35
C LEU A 516 -24.50 -6.64 1.25
N VAL A 517 -25.68 -7.25 1.36
CA VAL A 517 -25.90 -8.59 1.91
C VAL A 517 -26.52 -9.46 0.81
N VAL A 518 -26.07 -10.70 0.68
CA VAL A 518 -26.66 -11.64 -0.28
C VAL A 518 -27.78 -12.41 0.40
N LEU A 519 -28.99 -12.33 -0.16
CA LEU A 519 -30.20 -12.99 0.33
C LEU A 519 -30.89 -13.67 -0.85
N ASP A 520 -31.23 -14.95 -0.72
CA ASP A 520 -31.84 -15.76 -1.79
C ASP A 520 -31.07 -15.63 -3.13
N GLU A 521 -29.74 -15.68 -3.06
CA GLU A 521 -28.81 -15.52 -4.20
C GLU A 521 -28.88 -14.14 -4.89
N GLN A 522 -29.52 -13.14 -4.25
CA GLN A 522 -29.62 -11.77 -4.75
C GLN A 522 -28.83 -10.79 -3.89
N ASP A 523 -28.20 -9.84 -4.55
CA ASP A 523 -27.54 -8.71 -3.89
C ASP A 523 -28.57 -7.71 -3.37
N VAL A 524 -28.60 -7.51 -2.05
CA VAL A 524 -29.42 -6.48 -1.41
C VAL A 524 -28.54 -5.35 -0.89
N LEU A 525 -28.71 -4.16 -1.47
CA LEU A 525 -28.00 -2.95 -1.06
C LEU A 525 -28.44 -2.50 0.32
N LEU A 526 -27.48 -2.25 1.21
CA LEU A 526 -27.70 -1.68 2.55
C LEU A 526 -27.34 -0.20 2.63
N GLY A 527 -26.30 0.22 1.92
CA GLY A 527 -25.83 1.61 1.94
C GLY A 527 -24.71 1.87 0.96
N GLU A 528 -24.51 3.15 0.63
CA GLU A 528 -23.47 3.63 -0.29
C GLU A 528 -22.69 4.76 0.34
N LEU A 529 -21.40 4.85 -0.01
CA LEU A 529 -20.51 5.92 0.40
C LEU A 529 -19.70 6.41 -0.81
N ASP A 530 -19.61 7.73 -0.95
CA ASP A 530 -18.70 8.35 -1.90
C ASP A 530 -17.24 8.07 -1.52
N GLY A 531 -16.47 7.54 -2.48
CA GLY A 531 -15.08 7.14 -2.28
C GLY A 531 -14.14 8.24 -1.83
N ARG A 532 -14.49 9.52 -2.01
CA ARG A 532 -13.74 10.67 -1.48
C ARG A 532 -13.52 10.55 0.02
N TYR A 533 -14.51 10.08 0.78
CA TYR A 533 -14.41 9.98 2.23
C TYR A 533 -13.49 8.84 2.71
N LEU A 534 -13.12 7.93 1.81
CA LEU A 534 -12.17 6.85 2.06
C LEU A 534 -10.98 6.97 1.10
N SER A 535 -10.43 8.17 0.96
CA SER A 535 -9.28 8.47 0.09
C SER A 535 -8.06 8.89 0.91
N THR A 536 -6.88 8.90 0.28
CA THR A 536 -5.64 9.38 0.92
C THR A 536 -5.75 10.85 1.32
N GLU A 537 -6.44 11.70 0.54
CA GLU A 537 -6.60 13.12 0.85
C GLU A 537 -7.49 13.38 2.08
N VAL A 538 -8.40 12.46 2.43
CA VAL A 538 -9.26 12.59 3.63
C VAL A 538 -8.65 11.89 4.83
N ALA A 539 -8.15 10.66 4.65
CA ALA A 539 -7.52 9.91 5.73
C ALA A 539 -6.20 10.56 6.19
N GLY A 540 -5.54 11.26 5.27
CA GLY A 540 -4.15 11.67 5.40
C GLY A 540 -3.20 10.48 5.24
N GLY A 541 -1.92 10.78 5.04
CA GLY A 541 -0.87 9.79 5.04
C GLY A 541 -0.47 9.28 3.65
N MET A 542 0.09 8.06 3.63
CA MET A 542 0.96 7.58 2.55
C MET A 542 0.54 6.21 1.96
N VAL A 543 -0.60 5.69 2.44
CA VAL A 543 -1.13 4.36 2.11
C VAL A 543 -2.25 4.42 1.06
N GLY A 544 -2.80 3.27 0.70
CA GLY A 544 -4.00 3.12 -0.12
C GLY A 544 -4.98 2.14 0.49
N ARG A 545 -6.18 2.01 -0.09
CA ARG A 545 -7.23 1.16 0.47
C ARG A 545 -6.83 -0.31 0.52
N MET A 546 -7.23 -0.94 1.62
CA MET A 546 -7.19 -2.38 1.84
C MET A 546 -8.62 -2.93 1.85
N LEU A 547 -8.84 -4.10 1.24
CA LEU A 547 -10.10 -4.84 1.26
C LEU A 547 -9.87 -6.15 2.03
N GLY A 548 -10.72 -6.44 3.01
CA GLY A 548 -10.54 -7.65 3.80
C GLY A 548 -11.62 -7.95 4.83
N LEU A 549 -11.29 -8.86 5.73
CA LEU A 549 -12.15 -9.36 6.80
C LEU A 549 -11.85 -8.62 8.09
N VAL A 550 -12.89 -8.34 8.88
CA VAL A 550 -12.77 -7.72 10.20
C VAL A 550 -13.55 -8.51 11.25
N ALA A 551 -12.96 -8.69 12.43
CA ALA A 551 -13.67 -9.07 13.65
C ALA A 551 -13.65 -7.88 14.61
N VAL A 552 -14.83 -7.36 14.95
CA VAL A 552 -15.01 -6.19 15.82
C VAL A 552 -15.12 -6.63 17.28
N SER A 553 -15.87 -7.70 17.54
CA SER A 553 -16.04 -8.30 18.86
C SER A 553 -16.30 -9.81 18.73
N GLY A 554 -15.92 -10.58 19.74
CA GLY A 554 -16.16 -12.04 19.74
C GLY A 554 -15.40 -12.75 18.61
N SER A 555 -16.05 -13.72 17.97
CA SER A 555 -15.42 -14.50 16.90
C SER A 555 -16.37 -14.92 15.78
N ALA A 556 -15.82 -15.10 14.58
CA ALA A 556 -16.53 -15.56 13.40
C ALA A 556 -15.63 -16.44 12.53
N CYS A 557 -16.19 -17.46 11.88
CA CYS A 557 -15.47 -18.26 10.89
C CYS A 557 -15.82 -17.76 9.49
N ALA A 558 -14.83 -17.33 8.71
CA ALA A 558 -14.98 -17.01 7.30
C ALA A 558 -14.83 -18.30 6.47
N THR A 559 -15.94 -18.83 5.99
CA THR A 559 -16.02 -20.09 5.24
C THR A 559 -15.85 -19.91 3.74
N ALA A 560 -15.90 -18.67 3.26
CA ALA A 560 -15.45 -18.29 1.92
C ALA A 560 -15.04 -16.82 1.94
N CYS A 561 -14.01 -16.46 1.18
CA CYS A 561 -13.68 -15.07 0.93
C CYS A 561 -12.98 -14.93 -0.43
N SER A 562 -13.41 -13.95 -1.22
CA SER A 562 -12.77 -13.63 -2.51
C SER A 562 -12.77 -12.14 -2.76
N VAL A 563 -11.75 -11.69 -3.51
CA VAL A 563 -11.68 -10.35 -4.08
C VAL A 563 -11.49 -10.49 -5.58
N THR A 564 -12.42 -9.93 -6.34
CA THR A 564 -12.39 -9.95 -7.80
C THR A 564 -12.39 -8.53 -8.35
N THR A 565 -11.79 -8.31 -9.51
CA THR A 565 -12.12 -7.14 -10.33
C THR A 565 -13.52 -7.33 -10.89
N THR A 566 -14.36 -6.32 -10.75
CA THR A 566 -15.62 -6.27 -11.49
C THR A 566 -15.34 -5.83 -12.92
N ASP A 567 -15.95 -6.51 -13.89
CA ASP A 567 -15.80 -6.13 -15.30
C ASP A 567 -16.23 -4.67 -15.49
N ARG A 568 -15.43 -3.90 -16.23
CA ARG A 568 -15.85 -2.59 -16.72
C ARG A 568 -17.14 -2.80 -17.53
N PRO A 569 -18.26 -2.10 -17.25
CA PRO A 569 -19.23 -1.91 -18.33
C PRO A 569 -18.48 -1.26 -19.50
N GLU A 570 -18.60 -1.84 -20.70
CA GLU A 570 -17.87 -1.39 -21.88
C GLU A 570 -17.98 0.13 -22.03
N ARG A 571 -16.82 0.82 -22.12
CA ARG A 571 -16.78 2.24 -22.48
C ARG A 571 -17.49 2.41 -23.82
N LYS A 572 -18.66 3.05 -23.84
CA LYS A 572 -19.11 3.73 -25.04
C LYS A 572 -18.20 4.94 -25.22
N VAL A 573 -17.27 4.79 -26.17
CA VAL A 573 -16.37 5.85 -26.67
C VAL A 573 -17.17 7.04 -27.16
#